data_AF-A0A966KJP3-F1
#
_entry.id   AF-A0A966KJP3-F1
#
_cell.length_a   1.000
_cell.length_b   1.000
_cell.length_c   1.000
_cell.angle_alpha   90.00
_cell.angle_beta   90.00
_cell.angle_gamma   90.00
#
_symmetry.space_group_name_H-M   'P 1'
#
loop_
_entity.id
_entity.type
_entity.pdbx_description
1 polymer ?
#
loop_
_entity_poly.entity_id
_entity_poly.type
_entity_poly.pdbx_seq_one_letter_code
_entity_poly.pdbx_strand_id
1 'polypeptide(L)'
;MILNRAFEPGTNEIPSGATAEEIIAEARRQYRIEMVGEGKYTEQLRRYGVMGENIIIRNAPYDCPGMAIQFPNAESTVIGFELNPEGGCN
;
A
#
# COMPACT_ATOMS: atom_id res chain seq x y z
N MET A 1 18.82 8.68 8.75
CA MET A 1 17.88 7.54 8.64
C MET A 1 16.62 7.89 9.43
N ILE A 2 15.42 7.46 9.00
CA ILE A 2 14.13 7.79 9.64
C ILE A 2 14.14 7.49 11.15
N LEU A 3 14.68 6.33 11.55
CA LEU A 3 14.80 5.92 12.96
C LEU A 3 15.65 6.89 13.80
N ASN A 4 16.84 7.28 13.35
CA ASN A 4 17.73 8.16 14.13
C ASN A 4 17.18 9.59 14.29
N ARG A 5 16.11 9.95 13.56
CA ARG A 5 15.36 11.19 13.76
C ARG A 5 14.21 11.00 14.74
N ALA A 6 13.63 9.80 14.84
CA ALA A 6 12.51 9.49 15.72
C ALA A 6 12.94 8.93 17.09
N PHE A 7 14.10 8.29 17.18
CA PHE A 7 14.64 7.62 18.35
C PHE A 7 16.13 7.90 18.52
N GLU A 8 16.65 7.68 19.72
CA GLU A 8 18.09 7.71 19.99
C GLU A 8 18.82 6.64 19.16
N PRO A 9 20.05 6.91 18.68
CA PRO A 9 20.86 5.93 17.95
C PRO A 9 21.02 4.61 18.73
N GLY A 10 20.94 3.47 18.05
CA GLY A 10 20.93 2.15 18.68
C GLY A 10 19.54 1.63 19.10
N THR A 11 18.50 2.47 19.06
CA THR A 11 17.13 2.07 19.40
C THR A 11 16.40 1.53 18.18
N ASN A 12 15.74 0.38 18.30
CA ASN A 12 14.95 -0.25 17.23
C ASN A 12 15.74 -0.51 15.93
N GLU A 13 17.06 -0.64 16.01
CA GLU A 13 17.90 -0.95 14.85
C GLU A 13 17.69 -2.39 14.37
N ILE A 14 17.75 -2.58 13.05
CA ILE A 14 17.69 -3.90 12.44
C ILE A 14 19.00 -4.63 12.75
N PRO A 15 18.97 -5.86 13.29
CA PRO A 15 20.19 -6.65 13.54
C PRO A 15 21.03 -6.82 12.27
N SER A 16 22.35 -6.81 12.41
CA SER A 16 23.28 -6.95 11.27
C SER A 16 23.17 -8.27 10.49
N GLY A 17 22.55 -9.29 11.10
CA GLY A 17 22.28 -10.60 10.49
C GLY A 17 20.86 -10.76 9.95
N ALA A 18 20.07 -9.68 9.85
CA ALA A 18 18.69 -9.77 9.38
C ALA A 18 18.61 -10.27 7.92
N THR A 19 17.63 -11.12 7.69
CA THR A 19 17.24 -11.62 6.37
C THR A 19 16.64 -10.51 5.50
N ALA A 20 16.57 -10.74 4.19
CA ALA A 20 15.93 -9.79 3.27
C ALA A 20 14.45 -9.57 3.62
N GLU A 21 13.75 -10.63 4.02
CA GLU A 21 12.35 -10.60 4.44
C GLU A 21 12.16 -9.75 5.69
N GLU A 22 13.03 -9.88 6.69
CA GLU A 22 13.00 -9.06 7.92
C GLU A 22 13.25 -7.58 7.62
N ILE A 23 14.20 -7.27 6.72
CA ILE A 23 14.47 -5.89 6.30
C ILE A 23 13.25 -5.29 5.59
N ILE A 24 12.61 -6.04 4.68
CA ILE A 24 11.40 -5.59 3.97
C ILE A 24 10.25 -5.37 4.95
N ALA A 25 10.02 -6.32 5.87
CA ALA A 25 8.96 -6.21 6.87
C ALA A 25 9.14 -4.97 7.76
N GLU A 26 10.37 -4.73 8.23
CA GLU A 26 10.67 -3.57 9.07
C GLU A 26 10.56 -2.26 8.30
N ALA A 27 11.06 -2.21 7.05
CA ALA A 27 10.90 -1.02 6.20
C ALA A 27 9.42 -0.66 5.98
N ARG A 28 8.56 -1.67 5.74
CA ARG A 28 7.11 -1.47 5.59
C ARG A 28 6.45 -1.00 6.88
N ARG A 29 6.85 -1.56 8.02
CA ARG A 29 6.37 -1.16 9.34
C ARG A 29 6.73 0.31 9.63
N GLN A 30 7.98 0.69 9.40
CA GLN A 30 8.45 2.07 9.59
C GLN A 30 7.73 3.05 8.67
N TYR A 31 7.56 2.70 7.39
CA TYR A 31 6.80 3.54 6.45
C TYR A 31 5.38 3.80 6.95
N ARG A 32 4.69 2.76 7.46
CA ARG A 32 3.32 2.90 7.98
C ARG A 32 3.24 3.84 9.17
N ILE A 33 4.22 3.79 10.07
CA ILE A 33 4.24 4.62 11.28
C ILE A 33 4.60 6.06 10.92
N GLU A 34 5.65 6.25 10.12
CA GLU A 34 6.14 7.58 9.74
C GLU A 34 5.09 8.37 8.95
N MET A 35 4.39 7.70 8.02
CA MET A 35 3.47 8.35 7.08
C MET A 35 2.00 8.32 7.56
N VAL A 36 1.77 8.07 8.85
CA VAL A 36 0.41 7.95 9.38
C VAL A 36 -0.33 9.29 9.22
N GLY A 37 -1.55 9.24 8.67
CA GLY A 37 -2.32 10.45 8.40
C GLY A 37 -1.96 11.20 7.11
N GLU A 38 -0.92 10.79 6.37
CA GLU A 38 -0.50 11.46 5.13
C GLU A 38 -1.20 10.91 3.86
N GLY A 39 -2.18 10.01 4.01
CA GLY A 39 -2.91 9.43 2.88
C GLY A 39 -2.10 8.48 1.99
N LYS A 40 -0.87 8.10 2.38
CA LYS A 40 0.03 7.27 1.56
C LYS A 40 -0.21 5.77 1.66
N TYR A 41 -0.77 5.30 2.76
CA TYR A 41 -0.77 3.87 3.08
C TYR A 41 -1.67 3.05 2.14
N THR A 42 -2.82 3.58 1.72
CA THR A 42 -3.74 2.90 0.80
C THR A 42 -3.08 2.53 -0.53
N GLU A 43 -2.26 3.43 -1.07
CA GLU A 43 -1.53 3.20 -2.33
C GLU A 43 -0.42 2.15 -2.17
N GLN A 44 0.21 2.07 -0.99
CA GLN A 44 1.15 1.00 -0.68
C GLN A 44 0.47 -0.37 -0.66
N LEU A 45 -0.71 -0.46 -0.05
CA LEU A 45 -1.48 -1.70 0.01
C LEU A 45 -1.90 -2.17 -1.39
N ARG A 46 -2.36 -1.24 -2.26
CA ARG A 46 -2.67 -1.56 -3.66
C ARG A 46 -1.43 -2.07 -4.40
N ARG A 47 -0.28 -1.41 -4.23
CA ARG A 47 1.00 -1.83 -4.84
C ARG A 47 1.39 -3.24 -4.42
N TYR A 48 1.33 -3.56 -3.13
CA TYR A 48 1.68 -4.89 -2.63
C TYR A 48 0.72 -5.96 -3.14
N GLY A 49 -0.59 -5.67 -3.18
CA GLY A 49 -1.59 -6.53 -3.79
C GLY A 49 -1.25 -6.90 -5.24
N VAL A 50 -0.97 -5.88 -6.08
CA VAL A 50 -0.57 -6.08 -7.49
C VAL A 50 0.76 -6.86 -7.63
N MET A 51 1.65 -6.77 -6.64
CA MET A 51 2.90 -7.55 -6.61
C MET A 51 2.70 -9.02 -6.18
N GLY A 52 1.45 -9.46 -6.00
CA GLY A 52 1.10 -10.84 -5.65
C GLY A 52 1.00 -11.10 -4.15
N GLU A 53 0.99 -10.04 -3.31
CA GLU A 53 0.75 -10.23 -1.89
C GLU A 53 -0.72 -10.36 -1.57
N ASN A 54 -1.07 -11.41 -0.82
CA ASN A 54 -2.42 -11.63 -0.36
C ASN A 54 -2.74 -10.71 0.84
N ILE A 55 -3.23 -9.51 0.55
CA ILE A 55 -3.61 -8.52 1.56
C ILE A 55 -5.13 -8.51 1.70
N ILE A 56 -5.61 -8.99 2.85
CA ILE A 56 -7.02 -8.98 3.23
C ILE A 56 -7.21 -8.03 4.41
N ILE A 57 -8.06 -7.02 4.24
CA ILE A 57 -8.43 -6.09 5.30
C ILE A 57 -9.95 -6.06 5.38
N ARG A 58 -10.51 -6.30 6.57
CA ARG A 58 -11.96 -6.39 6.79
C ARG A 58 -12.65 -7.36 5.81
N ASN A 59 -12.01 -8.52 5.58
CA ASN A 59 -12.45 -9.58 4.67
C ASN A 59 -12.54 -9.18 3.19
N ALA A 60 -11.91 -8.09 2.77
CA ALA A 60 -11.83 -7.70 1.36
C ALA A 60 -10.36 -7.70 0.87
N PRO A 61 -10.09 -8.20 -0.35
CA PRO A 61 -8.77 -8.08 -0.97
C PRO A 61 -8.48 -6.63 -1.36
N TYR A 62 -7.21 -6.24 -1.36
CA TYR A 62 -6.76 -4.89 -1.74
C TYR A 62 -6.20 -4.81 -3.18
N ASP A 63 -6.23 -5.92 -3.94
CA ASP A 63 -5.90 -6.01 -5.37
C ASP A 63 -7.14 -6.13 -6.28
N CYS A 64 -8.30 -5.66 -5.82
CA CYS A 64 -9.56 -5.73 -6.56
C CYS A 64 -9.81 -4.49 -7.46
N PRO A 65 -10.65 -4.61 -8.50
CA PRO A 65 -11.04 -3.49 -9.36
C PRO A 65 -11.63 -2.28 -8.61
N GLY A 66 -12.42 -2.51 -7.56
CA GLY A 66 -13.05 -1.48 -6.75
C GLY A 66 -12.07 -0.60 -5.96
N MET A 67 -10.78 -0.95 -5.93
CA MET A 67 -9.75 -0.07 -5.40
C MET A 67 -9.35 1.03 -6.38
N ALA A 68 -9.64 0.91 -7.68
CA ALA A 68 -9.36 1.96 -8.66
C ALA A 68 -10.39 3.10 -8.56
N ILE A 69 -9.93 4.34 -8.68
CA ILE A 69 -10.84 5.49 -8.78
C ILE A 69 -11.61 5.38 -10.10
N GLN A 70 -12.93 5.47 -10.03
CA GLN A 70 -13.77 5.49 -11.23
C GLN A 70 -13.66 6.83 -11.95
N PHE A 71 -13.75 6.78 -13.28
CA PHE A 71 -13.87 7.99 -14.07
C PHE A 71 -15.25 8.63 -13.85
N PRO A 72 -15.36 9.95 -13.96
CA PRO A 72 -16.67 10.60 -13.95
C PRO A 72 -17.58 10.00 -15.04
N ASN A 73 -18.87 9.83 -14.74
CA ASN A 73 -19.81 9.23 -15.69
C ASN A 73 -19.90 9.99 -17.03
N ALA A 74 -19.59 11.30 -17.05
CA ALA A 74 -19.54 12.09 -18.27
C ALA A 74 -18.51 11.56 -19.30
N GLU A 75 -17.44 10.91 -18.84
CA GLU A 75 -16.41 10.32 -19.71
C GLU A 75 -16.97 9.17 -20.57
N SER A 76 -18.10 8.55 -20.18
CA SER A 76 -18.77 7.52 -20.99
C SER A 76 -19.30 8.04 -22.33
N THR A 77 -19.38 9.36 -22.52
CA THR A 77 -19.83 9.96 -23.79
C THR A 77 -18.71 10.10 -24.82
N VAL A 78 -17.45 9.90 -24.41
CA VAL A 78 -16.28 9.97 -25.29
C VAL A 78 -16.18 8.67 -26.10
N ILE A 79 -16.16 8.79 -27.43
CA ILE A 79 -16.07 7.63 -28.32
C ILE A 79 -14.77 6.87 -28.05
N GLY A 80 -14.90 5.59 -27.69
CA GLY A 80 -13.76 4.70 -27.44
C GLY A 80 -13.16 4.80 -26.03
N PHE A 81 -13.78 5.54 -25.11
CA PHE A 81 -13.35 5.55 -23.71
C PHE A 81 -13.95 4.38 -22.95
N GLU A 82 -13.09 3.59 -22.29
CA GLU A 82 -13.49 2.45 -21.46
C GLU A 82 -13.32 2.79 -19.98
N LEU A 83 -14.37 2.58 -19.20
CA LEU A 83 -14.34 2.80 -17.75
C LEU A 83 -13.50 1.72 -17.04
N ASN A 84 -13.01 2.04 -15.85
CA ASN A 84 -12.33 1.06 -15.01
C ASN A 84 -13.32 -0.06 -14.62
N PRO A 85 -12.89 -1.33 -14.57
CA PRO A 85 -13.73 -2.41 -14.07
C PRO A 85 -14.18 -2.13 -12.61
N GLU A 86 -15.38 -2.55 -12.26
CA GLU A 86 -16.01 -2.24 -10.97
C GLU A 86 -16.01 -3.45 -10.02
N GLY A 87 -16.03 -3.19 -8.70
CA GLY A 87 -16.28 -4.20 -7.67
C GLY A 87 -15.12 -5.17 -7.36
N GLY A 88 -15.45 -6.39 -6.92
CA GLY A 88 -14.48 -7.47 -6.68
C GLY A 88 -13.76 -7.45 -5.34
N CYS A 89 -14.21 -6.63 -4.39
CA CYS A 89 -13.60 -6.47 -3.06
C CYS A 89 -14.42 -7.18 -1.98
N ASN A 90 -14.66 -8.48 -2.13
CA ASN A 90 -15.61 -9.27 -1.33
C ASN A 90 -15.21 -10.73 -1.15
#